data_AF-A0A2W2G5F7-F1
#
_entry.id   AF-A0A2W2G5F7-F1
#
_cell.length_a   1.000
_cell.length_b   1.000
_cell.length_c   1.000
_cell.angle_alpha   90.00
_cell.angle_beta   90.00
_cell.angle_gamma   90.00
#
_symmetry.space_group_name_H-M   'P 1'
#
loop_
_entity.id
_entity.type
_entity.pdbx_description
1 polymer ?
#
loop_
_entity_poly.entity_id
_entity_poly.type
_entity_poly.pdbx_seq_one_letter_code
_entity_poly.pdbx_strand_id
1 'polypeptide(L)'
;MIRREKPAVPATPLDVVHIRLGSFFLFFAIAVGALGVVSNVPWLTAAMGVVAVITIIDIVLAMRRQRAREAEGEEGSDGLE
;
A
#
# COMPACT_ATOMS: atom_id res chain seq x y z
N MET A 1 -4.72 31.84 -20.98
CA MET A 1 -5.26 30.70 -20.20
C MET A 1 -4.10 30.03 -19.49
N ILE A 2 -3.84 30.38 -18.23
CA ILE A 2 -2.73 29.83 -17.43
C ILE A 2 -3.33 28.67 -16.62
N ARG A 3 -3.02 27.42 -16.98
CA ARG A 3 -3.32 26.26 -16.11
C ARG A 3 -2.48 26.44 -14.85
N ARG A 4 -3.11 26.75 -13.72
CA ARG A 4 -2.48 26.54 -12.40
C ARG A 4 -2.35 25.04 -12.23
N GLU A 5 -1.12 24.52 -12.24
CA GLU A 5 -0.85 23.17 -11.74
C GLU A 5 -1.27 23.15 -10.27
N LYS A 6 -2.26 22.30 -9.95
CA LYS A 6 -2.73 22.06 -8.58
C LYS A 6 -1.48 21.64 -7.79
N PRO A 7 -1.09 22.36 -6.72
CA PRO A 7 0.01 21.90 -5.89
C PRO A 7 -0.41 20.53 -5.39
N ALA A 8 0.35 19.49 -5.78
CA ALA A 8 0.18 18.17 -5.22
C ALA A 8 0.36 18.33 -3.72
N VAL A 9 -0.76 18.37 -2.97
CA VAL A 9 -0.68 18.36 -1.51
C VAL A 9 0.12 17.10 -1.20
N PRO A 10 1.29 17.24 -0.57
CA PRO A 10 2.23 16.15 -0.49
C PRO A 10 1.52 15.01 0.21
N ALA A 11 1.34 13.89 -0.50
CA ALA A 11 1.03 12.61 0.13
C ALA A 11 1.93 12.55 1.36
N THR A 12 1.32 12.51 2.55
CA THR A 12 2.06 12.70 3.80
C THR A 12 3.28 11.78 3.73
N PRO A 13 4.53 12.25 3.90
CA PRO A 13 5.72 11.44 3.60
C PRO A 13 5.68 10.05 4.25
N LEU A 14 5.00 9.95 5.38
CA LEU A 14 4.68 8.74 6.11
C LEU A 14 3.81 7.73 5.32
N ASP A 15 2.78 8.17 4.61
CA ASP A 15 1.87 7.30 3.85
C ASP A 15 2.58 6.59 2.68
N VAL A 16 3.50 7.30 2.03
CA VAL A 16 4.34 6.72 0.95
C VAL A 16 5.30 5.68 1.51
N VAL A 17 5.88 5.95 2.68
CA VAL A 17 6.77 5.00 3.38
C VAL A 17 5.98 3.76 3.80
N HIS A 18 4.75 3.90 4.30
CA HIS A 18 3.95 2.76 4.75
C HIS A 18 3.59 1.81 3.61
N ILE A 19 3.21 2.35 2.44
CA ILE A 19 2.93 1.55 1.24
C ILE A 19 4.19 0.88 0.71
N ARG A 20 5.31 1.61 0.66
CA ARG A 20 6.59 1.05 0.21
C ARG A 20 7.06 -0.06 1.15
N LEU A 21 6.96 0.15 2.46
CA LEU A 21 7.34 -0.84 3.47
C LEU A 21 6.49 -2.10 3.35
N GLY A 22 5.17 -1.96 3.15
CA GLY A 22 4.27 -3.08 2.86
C GLY A 22 4.68 -3.85 1.60
N SER A 23 5.00 -3.17 0.50
CA SER A 23 5.44 -3.84 -0.74
C SER A 23 6.77 -4.59 -0.56
N PHE A 24 7.72 -4.04 0.19
CA PHE A 24 9.00 -4.69 0.49
C PHE A 24 8.78 -5.95 1.32
N PHE A 25 7.91 -5.86 2.33
CA PHE A 25 7.58 -6.98 3.19
C PHE A 25 6.89 -8.10 2.42
N LEU A 26 5.96 -7.76 1.53
CA LEU A 26 5.27 -8.73 0.68
C LEU A 26 6.24 -9.46 -0.26
N PHE A 27 7.16 -8.72 -0.89
CA PHE A 27 8.18 -9.32 -1.75
C PHE A 27 9.06 -10.31 -0.96
N PHE A 28 9.47 -9.94 0.25
CA PHE A 28 10.27 -10.80 1.11
C PHE A 28 9.50 -12.05 1.56
N ALA A 29 8.22 -11.89 1.94
CA ALA A 29 7.35 -13.01 2.30
C ALA A 29 7.16 -14.00 1.13
N ILE A 30 7.03 -13.50 -0.10
CA ILE A 30 6.94 -14.34 -1.30
C ILE A 30 8.26 -15.08 -1.54
N ALA A 31 9.40 -14.40 -1.45
CA ALA A 31 10.72 -15.02 -1.66
C ALA A 31 11.00 -16.13 -0.63
N VAL A 32 10.73 -15.87 0.65
CA VAL A 32 10.90 -16.85 1.73
C VAL A 32 9.85 -17.96 1.63
N GLY A 33 8.62 -17.65 1.24
CA GLY A 33 7.57 -18.63 0.99
C GLY A 33 7.94 -19.59 -0.14
N ALA A 34 8.50 -19.07 -1.24
CA ALA A 34 9.01 -19.88 -2.35
C ALA A 34 10.16 -20.80 -1.91
N LEU A 35 11.06 -20.33 -1.05
CA LEU A 35 12.08 -21.18 -0.42
C LEU A 35 11.46 -22.30 0.41
N GLY A 36 10.41 -22.01 1.18
CA GLY A 36 9.66 -23.03 1.93
C GLY A 36 9.08 -24.12 1.03
N VAL A 37 8.57 -23.77 -0.15
CA VAL A 37 8.07 -24.72 -1.15
C VAL A 37 9.21 -25.57 -1.71
N VAL A 38 10.31 -24.93 -2.13
CA VAL A 38 11.48 -25.62 -2.70
C VAL A 38 12.12 -26.58 -1.69
N SER A 39 12.22 -26.17 -0.43
CA SER A 39 12.78 -26.98 0.66
C SER A 39 11.79 -28.01 1.23
N ASN A 40 10.56 -28.11 0.71
CA ASN A 40 9.50 -28.98 1.24
C ASN A 40 9.24 -28.78 2.75
N VAL A 41 9.27 -27.53 3.20
CA VAL A 41 8.94 -27.16 4.59
C VAL A 41 7.52 -26.57 4.61
N PRO A 42 6.47 -27.39 4.83
CA PRO A 42 5.09 -26.93 4.72
C PRO A 42 4.74 -25.87 5.75
N TRP A 43 5.29 -25.96 6.96
CA TRP A 43 5.09 -24.97 8.03
C TRP A 43 5.61 -23.58 7.66
N LEU A 44 6.79 -23.51 7.03
CA LEU A 44 7.36 -22.23 6.57
C LEU A 44 6.49 -21.63 5.46
N THR A 45 6.07 -22.46 4.51
CA THR A 45 5.19 -22.03 3.41
C THR A 45 3.86 -21.49 3.94
N ALA A 46 3.23 -22.21 4.88
CA ALA A 46 1.98 -21.78 5.51
C ALA A 46 2.16 -20.46 6.29
N ALA A 47 3.23 -20.34 7.08
CA ALA A 47 3.52 -19.12 7.84
C ALA A 47 3.73 -17.91 6.92
N MET A 48 4.51 -18.06 5.85
CA MET A 48 4.74 -16.99 4.87
C MET A 48 3.48 -16.66 4.08
N GLY A 49 2.62 -17.65 3.78
CA GLY A 49 1.31 -17.43 3.19
C GLY A 49 0.43 -16.54 4.07
N VAL A 50 0.37 -16.80 5.37
CA VAL A 50 -0.39 -15.96 6.33
C VAL A 50 0.17 -14.54 6.39
N VAL A 51 1.51 -14.39 6.47
CA VAL A 51 2.16 -13.07 6.47
C VAL A 51 1.86 -12.30 5.19
N ALA A 52 1.90 -12.96 4.03
CA ALA A 52 1.58 -12.35 2.74
C ALA A 52 0.12 -11.86 2.70
N VAL A 53 -0.83 -12.65 3.18
CA VAL A 53 -2.25 -12.26 3.25
C VAL A 53 -2.45 -11.04 4.14
N ILE A 54 -1.87 -11.02 5.34
CA ILE A 54 -1.95 -9.87 6.26
C ILE A 54 -1.39 -8.62 5.59
N THR A 55 -0.22 -8.74 4.96
CA THR A 55 0.44 -7.62 4.28
C THR A 55 -0.41 -7.08 3.13
N ILE A 56 -1.07 -7.95 2.35
CA ILE A 56 -2.00 -7.54 1.29
C ILE A 56 -3.19 -6.78 1.88
N ILE A 57 -3.78 -7.26 2.99
CA ILE A 57 -4.90 -6.59 3.64
C ILE A 57 -4.49 -5.18 4.11
N ASP A 58 -3.33 -5.05 4.74
CA ASP A 58 -2.81 -3.75 5.19
C ASP A 58 -2.60 -2.78 4.03
N ILE A 59 -2.01 -3.25 2.92
CA ILE A 59 -1.83 -2.43 1.70
C ILE A 59 -3.19 -1.99 1.16
N VAL A 60 -4.17 -2.90 1.06
CA VAL A 60 -5.52 -2.57 0.55
C VAL A 60 -6.22 -1.56 1.44
N LEU A 61 -6.12 -1.69 2.77
CA LEU A 61 -6.69 -0.73 3.71
C LEU A 61 -6.00 0.64 3.60
N ALA A 62 -4.67 0.66 3.45
CA ALA A 62 -3.92 1.89 3.23
C ALA A 62 -4.33 2.59 1.92
N MET A 63 -4.47 1.84 0.83
CA MET A 63 -4.95 2.38 -0.45
C MET A 63 -6.37 2.92 -0.35
N ARG A 64 -7.27 2.22 0.35
CA ARG A 64 -8.64 2.71 0.58
C ARG A 64 -8.67 4.00 1.38
N ARG A 65 -7.81 4.11 2.39
CA ARG A 65 -7.67 5.33 3.21
C ARG A 65 -7.12 6.50 2.39
N GLN A 66 -6.18 6.25 1.49
CA GLN A 66 -5.69 7.28 0.57
C GLN A 66 -6.78 7.78 -0.38
N ARG A 67 -7.51 6.87 -1.03
CA ARG A 67 -8.61 7.24 -1.94
C ARG A 67 -9.72 8.04 -1.25
N ALA A 68 -10.04 7.71 0.00
CA ALA A 68 -11.02 8.47 0.78
C ALA A 68 -10.54 9.91 1.05
N ARG A 69 -9.26 10.09 1.37
CA ARG A 69 -8.66 11.42 1.59
C ARG A 69 -8.52 12.24 0.31
N GLU A 70 -8.25 11.59 -0.83
CA GLU A 70 -8.21 12.25 -2.14
C GLU A 70 -9.59 12.78 -2.53
N ALA A 71 -10.66 12.01 -2.29
CA ALA A 71 -12.03 12.43 -2.59
C ALA A 71 -12.48 13.66 -1.76
N GLU A 72 -12.19 13.69 -0.45
CA GLU A 72 -12.49 14.85 0.42
C GLU A 72 -11.72 16.12 -0.02
N GLY A 73 -10.52 15.96 -0.58
CA GLY A 73 -9.71 17.07 -1.11
C GLY A 73 -10.17 17.61 -2.47
N GLU A 74 -11.02 16.88 -3.20
CA GLU A 74 -11.64 17.35 -4.45
C GLU A 74 -12.93 18.14 -4.19
N GLU A 75 -13.79 17.70 -3.25
CA GLU A 75 -15.02 18.41 -2.91
C GLU A 75 -14.77 19.78 -2.25
N GLY A 76 -13.71 19.92 -1.45
CA GLY A 76 -13.31 21.22 -0.89
C GLY A 76 -12.81 22.25 -1.91
N SER A 77 -12.44 21.80 -3.12
CA SER A 77 -12.01 22.67 -4.23
C SER A 77 -13.17 23.15 -5.10
N ASP A 78 -14.27 22.41 -5.15
CA ASP A 78 -15.45 22.70 -6.00
C ASP A 78 -16.39 23.73 -5.35
N GLY A 79 -16.37 23.85 -4.01
CA GLY A 79 -17.16 24.83 -3.25
C GLY A 79 -16.58 26.25 -3.19
N LEU A 80 -15.48 26.53 -3.91
CA LEU A 80 -14.81 27.84 -3.94
C LEU A 80 -14.81 28.51 -5.33
N GLU A 81 -15.50 27.93 -6.33
CA GLU A 81 -15.75 28.57 -7.64
C GLU A 81 -17.00 29.45 -7.66
#